data_AF-A0A961DCP7-F1
#
_entry.id   AF-A0A961DCP7-F1
#
_cell.length_a   1.000
_cell.length_b   1.000
_cell.length_c   1.000
_cell.angle_alpha   90.00
_cell.angle_beta   90.00
_cell.angle_gamma   90.00
#
_symmetry.space_group_name_H-M   'P 1'
#
loop_
_entity.id
_entity.type
_entity.pdbx_description
1 polymer ?
#
loop_
_entity_poly.entity_id
_entity_poly.type
_entity_poly.pdbx_seq_one_letter_code
_entity_poly.pdbx_strand_id
1 'polypeptide(L)'
;MTTPTKLSPVLEVVEKAKTVFRAKLQCIHDQGGLTREQYVRYLSFQYHLTKGVQRHFLKVAAHPRLAHKNLLREFLFRFGLEEEPHYKVAEVDLQ
;
A
#
# COMPACT_ATOMS: atom_id res chain seq x y z
N MET A 1 -27.82 -14.15 -14.33
CA MET A 1 -26.62 -14.64 -15.03
C MET A 1 -25.59 -13.52 -15.03
N THR A 2 -24.49 -13.67 -14.28
CA THR A 2 -23.40 -12.68 -14.26
C THR A 2 -22.41 -12.98 -15.37
N THR A 3 -22.26 -12.07 -16.33
CA THR A 3 -21.28 -12.16 -17.41
C THR A 3 -19.87 -12.19 -16.81
N PRO A 4 -18.98 -13.11 -17.21
CA PRO A 4 -17.61 -13.14 -16.72
C PRO A 4 -16.91 -11.83 -17.07
N THR A 5 -16.45 -11.11 -16.05
CA THR A 5 -15.70 -9.86 -16.23
C THR A 5 -14.33 -10.19 -16.79
N LYS A 6 -14.01 -9.69 -17.98
CA LYS A 6 -12.67 -9.86 -18.57
C LYS A 6 -11.67 -9.04 -17.75
N LEU A 7 -10.72 -9.71 -17.12
CA LEU A 7 -9.64 -9.08 -16.36
C LEU A 7 -8.52 -8.52 -17.24
N SER A 8 -8.48 -8.87 -18.54
CA SER A 8 -7.36 -8.50 -19.43
C SER A 8 -7.01 -7.01 -19.44
N PRO A 9 -7.98 -6.06 -19.45
CA PRO A 9 -7.63 -4.64 -19.47
C PRO A 9 -6.93 -4.19 -18.19
N VAL A 10 -7.28 -4.76 -17.04
CA VAL A 10 -6.61 -4.46 -15.76
C VAL A 10 -5.21 -5.05 -15.75
N LEU A 11 -5.04 -6.27 -16.23
CA LEU A 11 -3.74 -6.94 -16.29
C LEU A 11 -2.75 -6.18 -17.18
N GLU A 12 -3.20 -5.66 -18.32
CA GLU A 12 -2.39 -4.83 -19.21
C GLU A 12 -1.90 -3.55 -18.51
N VAL A 13 -2.78 -2.88 -17.76
CA VAL A 13 -2.43 -1.68 -16.97
C VAL A 13 -1.41 -2.04 -15.87
N VAL A 14 -1.61 -3.17 -15.18
CA VAL A 14 -0.69 -3.66 -14.15
C VAL A 14 0.69 -3.95 -14.73
N GLU A 15 0.78 -4.63 -15.88
CA GLU A 15 2.07 -4.92 -16.53
C GLU A 15 2.80 -3.66 -17.00
N LYS A 16 2.05 -2.67 -17.51
CA LYS A 16 2.61 -1.37 -17.85
C LYS A 16 3.16 -0.66 -16.61
N ALA A 17 2.41 -0.65 -15.51
CA ALA A 17 2.85 -0.04 -14.26
C ALA A 17 4.11 -0.73 -13.70
N LYS A 18 4.16 -2.07 -13.72
CA LYS A 18 5.35 -2.85 -13.29
C LYS A 18 6.60 -2.46 -14.08
N THR A 19 6.47 -2.31 -15.40
CA THR A 19 7.58 -1.87 -16.26
C THR A 19 8.07 -0.48 -15.86
N VAL A 20 7.15 0.46 -15.64
CA VAL A 20 7.48 1.84 -15.22
C VAL A 20 8.17 1.86 -13.85
N PHE A 21 7.63 1.14 -12.85
CA PHE A 21 8.22 1.10 -11.52
C PHE A 21 9.59 0.41 -11.51
N ARG A 22 9.75 -0.68 -12.29
CA ARG A 22 11.05 -1.33 -12.46
C ARG A 22 12.10 -0.35 -13.00
N ALA A 23 11.77 0.40 -14.05
CA ALA A 23 12.71 1.36 -14.62
C ALA A 23 13.13 2.44 -13.61
N LYS A 24 12.19 2.93 -12.77
CA LYS A 24 12.49 3.87 -11.69
C LYS A 24 13.42 3.28 -10.63
N LEU A 25 13.15 2.04 -10.20
CA LEU A 25 13.98 1.35 -9.20
C LEU A 25 15.38 1.05 -9.74
N GLN A 26 15.48 0.62 -11.01
CA GLN A 26 16.76 0.39 -11.67
C GLN A 26 17.58 1.68 -11.75
N CYS A 27 16.96 2.80 -12.13
CA CYS A 27 17.62 4.10 -12.18
C CYS A 27 18.21 4.51 -10.81
N ILE A 28 17.46 4.31 -9.72
CA ILE A 28 17.96 4.58 -8.36
C ILE A 28 19.13 3.64 -8.01
N HIS A 29 19.03 2.36 -8.37
CA HIS A 29 20.10 1.39 -8.15
C HIS A 29 21.39 1.77 -8.88
N ASP A 30 21.28 2.11 -10.17
CA ASP A 30 22.42 2.48 -11.02
C ASP A 30 23.09 3.79 -10.54
N GLN A 31 22.34 4.66 -9.86
CA GLN A 31 22.85 5.89 -9.23
C GLN A 31 23.53 5.67 -7.89
N GLY A 32 23.60 4.42 -7.40
CA GLY A 32 24.19 4.08 -6.10
C GLY A 32 23.24 4.19 -4.92
N GLY A 33 21.92 4.29 -5.17
CA GLY A 33 20.88 4.37 -4.14
C GLY A 33 20.26 5.75 -3.98
N LEU A 34 19.50 5.93 -2.89
CA LEU A 34 18.85 7.19 -2.57
C LEU A 34 19.84 8.16 -1.92
N THR A 35 19.76 9.44 -2.28
CA THR A 35 20.39 10.49 -1.46
C THR A 35 19.70 10.57 -0.09
N ARG A 36 20.38 11.14 0.91
CA ARG A 36 19.79 11.34 2.24
C ARG A 36 18.48 12.12 2.17
N GLU A 37 18.42 13.18 1.37
CA GLU A 37 17.21 14.00 1.21
C GLU A 37 16.07 13.21 0.56
N GLN A 38 16.38 12.36 -0.42
CA GLN A 38 15.39 11.48 -1.04
C GLN A 38 14.86 10.45 -0.04
N TYR A 39 15.74 9.85 0.75
CA TYR A 39 15.37 8.90 1.80
C TYR A 39 14.47 9.53 2.87
N VAL A 40 14.84 10.71 3.39
CA VAL A 40 14.05 11.46 4.37
C VAL A 40 12.66 11.81 3.83
N ARG A 41 12.57 12.28 2.57
CA ARG A 41 11.27 12.56 1.93
C ARG A 41 10.42 11.30 1.80
N TYR A 42 11.04 10.18 1.42
CA TYR A 42 10.36 8.91 1.31
C TYR A 42 9.82 8.44 2.66
N LEU A 43 10.64 8.47 3.73
CA LEU A 43 10.21 8.08 5.07
C LEU A 43 9.13 9.02 5.63
N SER A 44 9.24 10.33 5.38
CA SER A 44 8.21 11.30 5.79
C SER A 44 6.86 10.97 5.14
N PHE A 45 6.87 10.62 3.85
CA PHE A 45 5.68 10.12 3.17
C PHE A 45 5.16 8.83 3.81
N GLN A 46 6.02 7.84 4.06
CA GLN A 46 5.63 6.56 4.67
C GLN A 46 5.01 6.75 6.06
N TYR A 47 5.57 7.65 6.87
CA TYR A 47 5.03 8.01 8.17
C TYR A 47 3.57 8.47 8.06
N HIS A 48 3.31 9.44 7.20
CA HIS A 48 1.95 9.99 7.02
C HIS A 48 1.00 9.03 6.31
N LEU A 49 1.53 8.14 5.46
CA LEU A 49 0.73 7.14 4.77
C LEU A 49 0.18 6.07 5.74
N THR A 50 1.01 5.66 6.70
CA THR A 50 0.70 4.52 7.58
C THR A 50 0.18 4.92 8.95
N LYS A 51 0.49 6.14 9.43
CA LYS A 51 -0.02 6.62 10.73
C LYS A 51 -1.54 6.83 10.69
N GLY A 52 -2.26 6.10 11.53
CA GLY A 52 -3.71 6.13 11.61
C GLY A 52 -4.42 5.36 10.49
N VAL A 53 -3.67 4.59 9.69
CA VAL A 53 -4.23 3.79 8.58
C VAL A 53 -5.23 2.75 9.09
N GLN A 54 -5.03 2.22 10.31
CA GLN A 54 -5.93 1.27 10.96
C GLN A 54 -7.37 1.77 10.98
N ARG A 55 -7.57 3.05 11.29
CA ARG A 55 -8.91 3.66 11.40
C ARG A 55 -9.69 3.52 10.10
N HIS A 56 -9.02 3.68 8.95
CA HIS A 56 -9.66 3.57 7.65
C HIS A 56 -10.07 2.14 7.36
N PHE A 57 -9.19 1.17 7.61
CA PHE A 57 -9.48 -0.25 7.42
C PHE A 57 -10.60 -0.76 8.32
N LEU A 58 -10.56 -0.42 9.62
CA LEU A 58 -11.60 -0.82 10.57
C LEU A 58 -12.97 -0.21 10.23
N LYS A 59 -13.00 1.04 9.75
CA LYS A 59 -14.24 1.68 9.30
C LYS A 59 -14.88 0.92 8.12
N VAL A 60 -14.07 0.47 7.17
CA VAL A 60 -14.57 -0.33 6.04
C VAL A 60 -15.00 -1.71 6.52
N ALA A 61 -14.21 -2.39 7.35
CA ALA A 61 -14.52 -3.72 7.88
C ALA A 61 -15.82 -3.75 8.71
N ALA A 62 -16.19 -2.64 9.35
CA ALA A 62 -17.43 -2.47 10.11
C ALA A 62 -18.65 -2.14 9.25
N HIS A 63 -18.49 -1.89 7.93
CA HIS A 63 -19.58 -1.44 7.09
C HIS A 63 -20.67 -2.52 6.94
N PRO A 64 -21.98 -2.22 7.16
CA PRO A 64 -23.06 -3.22 7.13
C PRO A 64 -23.15 -4.02 5.83
N ARG A 65 -22.86 -3.38 4.68
CA ARG A 65 -22.82 -4.08 3.38
C ARG A 65 -21.74 -5.16 3.27
N LEU A 66 -20.75 -5.18 4.16
CA LEU A 66 -19.76 -6.24 4.23
C LEU A 66 -20.13 -7.35 5.23
N ALA A 67 -21.25 -7.24 5.96
CA ALA A 67 -21.62 -8.19 7.01
C ALA A 67 -21.65 -9.65 6.53
N HIS A 68 -22.00 -9.89 5.26
CA HIS A 68 -22.03 -11.22 4.64
C HIS A 68 -20.69 -11.65 4.00
N LYS A 69 -19.66 -10.80 4.04
CA LYS A 69 -18.33 -11.03 3.43
C LYS A 69 -17.28 -11.24 4.52
N ASN A 70 -17.45 -12.30 5.31
CA ASN A 70 -16.63 -12.57 6.50
C ASN A 70 -15.13 -12.57 6.21
N LEU A 71 -14.70 -13.26 5.14
CA LEU A 71 -13.28 -13.32 4.75
C LEU A 71 -12.70 -11.94 4.42
N LEU A 72 -13.46 -11.09 3.72
CA LEU A 72 -13.01 -9.75 3.39
C LEU A 72 -12.94 -8.86 4.64
N ARG A 73 -13.91 -8.98 5.55
CA ARG A 73 -13.90 -8.25 6.84
C ARG A 73 -12.71 -8.64 7.69
N GLU A 74 -12.45 -9.93 7.79
CA GLU A 74 -11.31 -10.46 8.53
C GLU A 74 -9.99 -9.97 7.94
N PHE A 75 -9.84 -10.03 6.60
CA PHE A 75 -8.69 -9.46 5.91
C PHE A 75 -8.49 -7.97 6.26
N LEU A 76 -9.52 -7.14 6.09
CA LEU A 76 -9.42 -5.71 6.35
C LEU A 76 -9.08 -5.41 7.82
N PHE A 77 -9.67 -6.17 8.75
CA PHE A 77 -9.39 -6.04 10.18
C PHE A 77 -7.92 -6.36 10.50
N ARG A 78 -7.43 -7.52 10.07
CA ARG A 78 -6.04 -7.95 10.31
C ARG A 78 -5.05 -7.00 9.64
N PHE A 79 -5.29 -6.67 8.36
CA PHE A 79 -4.44 -5.75 7.60
C PHE A 79 -4.33 -4.37 8.28
N GLY A 80 -5.45 -3.81 8.76
CA GLY A 80 -5.42 -2.55 9.49
C GLY A 80 -4.60 -2.60 10.78
N LEU A 81 -4.58 -3.74 11.48
CA LEU A 81 -3.77 -3.93 12.68
C LEU A 81 -2.27 -4.09 12.37
N GLU A 82 -1.97 -4.80 11.28
CA GLU A 82 -0.60 -5.06 10.83
C GLU A 82 0.08 -3.80 10.28
N GLU A 83 -0.65 -2.95 9.56
CA GLU A 83 -0.08 -1.76 8.91
C GLU A 83 0.16 -0.58 9.85
N GLU A 84 -0.65 -0.43 10.90
CA GLU A 84 -0.52 0.70 11.84
C GLU A 84 0.89 0.86 12.44
N PRO A 85 1.58 -0.18 12.94
CA PRO A 85 2.91 0.00 13.51
C PRO A 85 3.97 0.42 12.50
N HIS A 86 3.75 0.30 11.19
CA HIS A 86 4.77 0.62 10.18
C HIS A 86 5.23 2.08 10.19
N TYR A 87 4.39 3.02 10.64
CA TYR A 87 4.82 4.43 10.76
C TYR A 87 5.98 4.58 11.74
N LYS A 88 6.08 3.71 12.76
CA LYS A 88 7.13 3.78 13.79
C LYS A 88 8.51 3.45 13.22
N VAL A 89 8.58 2.59 12.21
CA VAL A 89 9.85 2.31 11.51
C VAL A 89 10.35 3.58 10.83
N ALA A 90 9.46 4.30 10.13
CA ALA A 90 9.81 5.58 9.52
C ALA A 90 10.13 6.66 10.57
N GLU A 91 9.41 6.68 11.71
CA GLU A 91 9.64 7.63 12.81
C GLU A 91 11.03 7.48 13.42
N VAL A 92 11.47 6.24 13.68
CA VAL A 92 12.78 5.95 14.25
C VAL A 92 13.91 6.35 13.30
N ASP A 93 13.77 6.07 12.01
CA ASP A 93 14.81 6.39 11.01
C ASP A 93 14.90 7.89 10.66
N LEU A 94 13.88 8.68 11.01
CA LEU A 94 13.84 10.13 10.77
C LEU A 94 14.49 10.96 11.89
N GLN A 95 14.77 10.37 13.06
CA GLN A 95 15.43 11.02 14.21
C GLN A 95 16.95 11.02 14.06
#